data_AF-A0A6M8SQ04-F1
#
_entry.id   AF-A0A6M8SQ04-F1
#
_cell.length_a   1.000
_cell.length_b   1.000
_cell.length_c   1.000
_cell.angle_alpha   90.00
_cell.angle_beta   90.00
_cell.angle_gamma   90.00
#
_symmetry.space_group_name_H-M   'P 1'
#
loop_
_entity.id
_entity.type
_entity.pdbx_description
1 polymer ?
#
loop_
_entity_poly.entity_id
_entity_poly.type
_entity_poly.pdbx_seq_one_letter_code
_entity_poly.pdbx_strand_id
1 'polypeptide(L)'
;MDIVPQELLCAVAKVAKEASLSPEQTMALAFRVLDHPILAPNGVFYSPARCAGFGRAIYAALFAHSMALVVDLKSPTGFRWSTALPSYGFSPPFEQFLLDGILLAKAQRTTVKNTLHG
;
A
#
# COMPACT_ATOMS: atom_id res chain seq x y z
N MET A 1 -6.72 -16.42 11.45
CA MET A 1 -6.23 -15.24 12.20
C MET A 1 -5.72 -14.29 11.13
N ASP A 2 -6.62 -13.52 10.51
CA ASP A 2 -6.45 -13.04 9.13
C ASP A 2 -6.75 -11.54 8.98
N ILE A 3 -6.21 -10.70 9.87
CA ILE A 3 -6.51 -9.26 9.89
C ILE A 3 -5.26 -8.37 9.67
N VAL A 4 -4.26 -8.83 8.93
CA VAL A 4 -2.97 -8.11 8.90
C VAL A 4 -2.96 -6.93 7.91
N PRO A 5 -3.27 -7.07 6.61
CA PRO A 5 -2.93 -6.03 5.63
C PRO A 5 -3.74 -4.73 5.78
N GLN A 6 -5.03 -4.84 6.10
CA GLN A 6 -5.92 -3.68 6.23
C GLN A 6 -5.56 -2.84 7.46
N GLU A 7 -5.34 -3.49 8.61
CA GLU A 7 -4.95 -2.82 9.85
C GLU A 7 -3.57 -2.16 9.74
N LEU A 8 -2.60 -2.85 9.11
CA LEU A 8 -1.30 -2.26 8.81
C LEU A 8 -1.43 -1.01 7.95
N LEU A 9 -2.29 -1.02 6.94
CA LEU A 9 -2.50 0.15 6.09
C LEU A 9 -3.15 1.31 6.86
N CYS A 10 -4.11 1.03 7.73
CA CYS A 10 -4.67 2.02 8.66
C CYS A 10 -3.60 2.61 9.58
N ALA A 11 -2.73 1.76 10.15
CA ALA A 11 -1.64 2.19 11.02
C ALA A 11 -0.62 3.07 10.26
N VAL A 12 -0.27 2.70 9.03
CA VAL A 12 0.58 3.52 8.15
C VAL A 12 -0.04 4.89 7.91
N ALA A 13 -1.33 4.95 7.59
CA ALA A 13 -2.02 6.22 7.36
C ALA A 13 -2.02 7.12 8.61
N LYS A 14 -2.20 6.52 9.80
CA LYS A 14 -2.12 7.24 11.08
C LYS A 14 -0.71 7.81 11.30
N VAL A 15 0.32 6.98 11.18
CA VAL A 15 1.72 7.39 11.35
C VAL A 15 2.10 8.48 10.35
N ALA A 16 1.68 8.34 9.09
CA ALA A 16 1.97 9.32 8.06
C ALA A 16 1.38 10.70 8.38
N LYS A 17 0.15 10.74 8.92
CA LYS A 17 -0.49 12.00 9.37
C LYS A 17 0.22 12.60 10.57
N GLU A 18 0.49 11.79 11.60
CA GLU A 18 1.14 12.25 12.83
C GLU A 18 2.55 12.79 12.55
N ALA A 19 3.28 12.17 11.63
CA ALA A 19 4.60 12.61 11.21
C ALA A 19 4.59 13.66 10.09
N SER A 20 3.42 14.13 9.65
CA SER A 20 3.26 15.10 8.55
C SER A 20 4.05 14.73 7.28
N LEU A 21 4.03 13.45 6.92
CA LEU A 21 4.75 12.96 5.74
C LEU A 21 4.16 13.54 4.46
N SER A 22 5.02 13.81 3.47
CA SER A 22 4.57 14.14 2.12
C SER A 22 3.78 12.96 1.50
N PRO A 23 2.98 13.19 0.44
CA PRO A 23 2.33 12.10 -0.29
C PRO A 23 3.29 11.00 -0.71
N GLU A 24 4.45 11.34 -1.28
CA GLU A 24 5.47 10.41 -1.75
C GLU A 24 6.07 9.60 -0.60
N GLN A 25 6.37 10.26 0.53
CA GLN A 25 6.86 9.61 1.74
C GLN A 25 5.83 8.65 2.33
N THR A 26 4.55 9.05 2.30
CA THR A 26 3.42 8.23 2.74
C THR A 26 3.28 6.97 1.88
N MET A 27 3.33 7.13 0.55
CA MET A 27 3.32 6.01 -0.39
C MET A 27 4.51 5.07 -0.16
N ALA A 28 5.71 5.63 0.02
CA ALA A 28 6.91 4.84 0.28
C ALA A 28 6.84 4.09 1.61
N LEU A 29 6.26 4.67 2.66
CA LEU A 29 6.00 3.97 3.92
C LEU A 29 5.02 2.81 3.72
N ALA A 30 3.91 3.04 3.00
CA ALA A 30 2.94 1.98 2.70
C ALA A 30 3.56 0.83 1.91
N PHE A 31 4.37 1.11 0.89
CA PHE A 31 5.11 0.08 0.16
C PHE A 31 6.10 -0.66 1.05
N ARG A 32 6.85 0.02 1.92
CA ARG A 32 7.79 -0.67 2.82
C ARG A 32 7.10 -1.65 3.76
N VAL A 33 5.92 -1.29 4.28
CA VAL A 33 5.16 -2.13 5.21
C VAL A 33 4.42 -3.26 4.51
N LEU A 34 3.94 -3.06 3.27
CA LEU A 34 3.00 -3.99 2.62
C LEU A 34 3.55 -4.68 1.37
N ASP A 35 4.74 -4.33 0.87
CA ASP A 35 5.36 -4.96 -0.29
C ASP A 35 6.28 -6.12 0.12
N HIS A 36 5.65 -7.17 0.66
CA HIS A 36 6.28 -8.42 1.07
C HIS A 36 5.26 -9.56 0.91
N PRO A 37 5.72 -10.81 0.68
CA PRO A 37 4.83 -11.95 0.46
C PRO A 37 4.11 -12.34 1.77
N ILE A 38 2.80 -12.51 1.69
CA ILE A 38 1.91 -13.01 2.74
C ILE A 38 1.24 -14.28 2.23
N LEU A 39 1.14 -15.29 3.09
CA LEU A 39 0.43 -16.53 2.78
C LEU A 39 -1.08 -16.31 2.92
N ALA A 40 -1.83 -16.48 1.84
CA ALA A 40 -3.28 -16.45 1.88
C ALA A 40 -3.89 -17.75 2.43
N PRO A 41 -5.17 -17.75 2.86
CA PRO A 41 -5.86 -18.95 3.33
C PRO A 41 -5.93 -20.09 2.30
N ASN A 42 -5.84 -19.78 1.00
CA ASN A 42 -5.79 -20.77 -0.07
C ASN A 42 -4.38 -21.35 -0.31
N GLY A 43 -3.40 -21.01 0.53
CA GLY A 43 -2.02 -21.49 0.43
C GLY A 43 -1.15 -20.74 -0.58
N VAL A 44 -1.68 -19.70 -1.24
CA VAL A 44 -0.94 -18.92 -2.26
C VAL A 44 -0.29 -17.69 -1.63
N PHE A 45 0.97 -17.44 -1.95
CA PHE A 45 1.65 -16.21 -1.56
C PHE A 45 1.23 -15.03 -2.45
N TYR A 46 0.99 -13.87 -1.85
CA TYR A 46 0.74 -12.63 -2.57
C TYR A 46 1.34 -11.43 -1.82
N SER A 47 1.54 -10.32 -2.51
CA SER A 47 1.97 -9.05 -1.90
C SER A 47 0.79 -8.06 -1.91
N PRO A 48 0.30 -7.59 -0.75
CA PRO A 48 -0.81 -6.64 -0.69
C PRO A 48 -0.55 -5.35 -1.47
N ALA A 49 0.69 -4.85 -1.47
CA ALA A 49 1.08 -3.65 -2.21
C ALA A 49 1.10 -3.84 -3.74
N ARG A 50 1.06 -5.10 -4.21
CA ARG A 50 0.99 -5.46 -5.64
C ARG A 50 -0.42 -5.78 -6.11
N CYS A 51 -1.39 -5.78 -5.21
CA CYS A 51 -2.79 -6.01 -5.56
C CYS A 51 -3.40 -4.77 -6.22
N ALA A 52 -4.30 -4.99 -7.18
CA ALA A 52 -5.02 -3.91 -7.84
C ALA A 52 -5.74 -3.02 -6.80
N GLY A 53 -5.82 -1.72 -7.07
CA GLY A 53 -6.48 -0.76 -6.16
C GLY A 53 -5.66 -0.30 -4.95
N PHE A 54 -4.38 -0.73 -4.82
CA PHE A 54 -3.55 -0.37 -3.67
C PHE A 54 -3.44 1.15 -3.43
N GLY A 55 -3.18 1.95 -4.47
CA GLY A 55 -3.16 3.41 -4.34
C GLY A 55 -4.48 3.98 -3.81
N ARG A 56 -5.62 3.49 -4.32
CA ARG A 56 -6.94 3.88 -3.81
C ARG A 56 -7.15 3.48 -2.36
N ALA A 57 -6.60 2.34 -1.93
CA ALA A 57 -6.64 1.91 -0.54
C ALA A 57 -5.82 2.83 0.37
N ILE A 58 -4.63 3.25 -0.05
CA ILE A 58 -3.84 4.24 0.70
C ILE A 58 -4.64 5.54 0.86
N TYR A 59 -5.24 6.03 -0.23
CA TYR A 59 -6.12 7.19 -0.18
C TYR A 59 -7.27 6.97 0.83
N ALA A 60 -7.98 5.84 0.71
CA ALA A 60 -9.09 5.52 1.60
C ALA A 60 -8.65 5.53 3.08
N ALA A 61 -7.51 4.92 3.40
CA ALA A 61 -6.93 4.92 4.74
C ALA A 61 -6.62 6.34 5.25
N LEU A 62 -6.02 7.17 4.39
CA LEU A 62 -5.68 8.56 4.72
C LEU A 62 -6.92 9.43 4.96
N PHE A 63 -8.05 9.15 4.32
CA PHE A 63 -9.27 9.95 4.49
C PHE A 63 -10.36 9.24 5.30
N ALA A 64 -10.00 8.17 6.01
CA ALA A 64 -10.91 7.36 6.83
C ALA A 64 -12.13 6.84 6.05
N HIS A 65 -11.96 6.55 4.77
CA HIS A 65 -12.95 5.85 3.96
C HIS A 65 -12.84 4.34 4.15
N SER A 66 -13.94 3.63 3.88
CA SER A 66 -13.96 2.17 3.95
C SER A 66 -13.07 1.56 2.87
N MET A 67 -12.25 0.58 3.27
CA MET A 67 -11.43 -0.22 2.38
C MET A 67 -11.35 -1.66 2.89
N ALA A 68 -11.17 -2.60 1.98
CA ALA A 68 -10.96 -4.00 2.31
C ALA A 68 -10.09 -4.66 1.24
N LEU A 69 -9.27 -5.63 1.63
CA LEU A 69 -8.63 -6.54 0.69
C LEU A 69 -9.57 -7.73 0.47
N VAL A 70 -10.02 -7.92 -0.77
CA VAL A 70 -11.03 -8.92 -1.12
C VAL A 70 -10.48 -9.90 -2.14
N VAL A 71 -11.02 -11.12 -2.15
CA VAL A 71 -10.72 -12.13 -3.17
C VAL A 71 -11.27 -11.66 -4.51
N ASP A 72 -10.44 -11.69 -5.54
CA ASP A 72 -10.84 -11.47 -6.94
C ASP A 72 -10.07 -12.44 -7.83
N LEU A 73 -10.74 -13.51 -8.25
CA LEU A 73 -10.16 -14.57 -9.07
C LEU A 73 -9.78 -14.09 -10.49
N LYS A 74 -10.23 -12.90 -10.91
CA LYS A 74 -9.83 -12.29 -12.18
C LYS A 74 -8.55 -11.46 -12.03
N SER A 75 -8.15 -11.13 -10.80
CA SER A 75 -6.88 -10.44 -10.53
C SER A 75 -5.71 -11.41 -10.68
N PRO A 76 -4.58 -10.99 -11.27
CA PRO A 76 -3.37 -11.82 -11.37
C PRO A 76 -2.87 -12.33 -10.01
N THR A 77 -3.12 -11.59 -8.93
CA THR A 77 -2.72 -11.98 -7.56
C THR A 77 -3.80 -12.79 -6.83
N GLY A 78 -4.99 -12.97 -7.42
CA GLY A 78 -6.16 -13.54 -6.75
C GLY A 78 -6.85 -12.61 -5.74
N PHE A 79 -6.31 -11.39 -5.55
CA PHE A 79 -6.81 -10.40 -4.60
C PHE A 79 -6.85 -9.00 -5.20
N ARG A 80 -7.72 -8.14 -4.66
CA ARG A 80 -7.72 -6.71 -4.95
C ARG A 80 -8.13 -5.91 -3.73
N TRP A 81 -7.72 -4.66 -3.70
CA TRP A 81 -8.28 -3.68 -2.78
C TRP A 81 -9.60 -3.16 -3.32
N SER A 82 -10.63 -3.22 -2.47
CA SER A 82 -11.92 -2.58 -2.66
C SER A 82 -12.00 -1.36 -1.76
N THR A 83 -12.52 -0.25 -2.27
CA THR A 83 -12.67 1.00 -1.52
C THR A 83 -14.02 1.64 -1.80
N ALA A 84 -14.57 2.32 -0.80
CA ALA A 84 -15.76 3.16 -0.94
C ALA A 84 -15.35 4.63 -1.02
N LEU A 85 -14.75 5.01 -2.16
CA LEU A 85 -14.36 6.40 -2.42
C LEU A 85 -15.53 7.17 -3.04
N PRO A 86 -15.70 8.46 -2.73
CA PRO A 86 -16.65 9.31 -3.43
C PRO A 86 -16.26 9.44 -4.92
N SER A 87 -17.24 9.74 -5.78
CA SER A 87 -17.05 9.85 -7.23
C SER A 87 -16.05 10.94 -7.65
N TYR A 88 -15.81 11.92 -6.78
CA TYR A 88 -14.81 12.98 -6.95
C TYR A 88 -13.45 12.66 -6.28
N GLY A 89 -13.32 11.51 -5.62
CA GLY A 89 -12.32 11.24 -4.58
C GLY A 89 -11.01 10.57 -5.00
N PHE A 90 -10.66 10.52 -6.28
CA PHE A 90 -9.35 10.01 -6.73
C PHE A 90 -8.85 10.84 -7.90
N SER A 91 -8.03 11.84 -7.60
CA SER A 91 -7.54 12.81 -8.59
C SER A 91 -6.25 12.33 -9.26
N PRO A 92 -6.00 12.66 -10.54
CA PRO A 92 -4.77 12.32 -11.28
C PRO A 92 -3.43 12.58 -10.56
N PRO A 93 -3.24 13.66 -9.76
CA PRO A 93 -2.02 13.88 -8.99
C PRO A 93 -1.64 12.71 -8.06
N PHE A 94 -2.63 11.95 -7.60
CA PHE A 94 -2.42 10.85 -6.66
C PHE A 94 -1.78 9.62 -7.33
N GLU A 95 -2.01 9.42 -8.62
CA GLU A 95 -1.35 8.35 -9.39
C GLU A 95 0.14 8.66 -9.57
N GLN A 96 0.50 9.93 -9.78
CA GLN A 96 1.90 10.34 -9.87
C GLN A 96 2.63 10.14 -8.53
N PHE A 97 2.03 10.56 -7.42
CA PHE A 97 2.61 10.32 -6.08
C PHE A 97 2.82 8.84 -5.77
N LEU A 98 1.95 7.96 -6.28
CA LEU A 98 2.11 6.51 -6.14
C LEU A 98 3.38 6.03 -6.86
N LEU A 99 3.63 6.50 -8.09
CA LEU A 99 4.84 6.16 -8.84
C LEU A 99 6.10 6.67 -8.12
N ASP A 100 6.08 7.92 -7.67
CA ASP A 100 7.21 8.53 -6.96
C ASP A 100 7.50 7.79 -5.65
N GLY A 101 6.46 7.39 -4.92
CA GLY A 101 6.58 6.56 -3.73
C GLY A 101 7.21 5.17 -3.99
N ILE A 102 6.88 4.52 -5.12
CA ILE A 102 7.52 3.26 -5.53
C ILE A 102 9.02 3.47 -5.74
N LEU A 103 9.39 4.55 -6.46
CA LEU A 103 10.79 4.86 -6.74
C LEU A 103 11.56 5.17 -5.46
N LEU A 104 10.98 5.96 -4.56
CA LEU A 104 11.58 6.29 -3.27
C LEU A 104 11.80 5.04 -2.41
N ALA A 105 10.78 4.17 -2.29
CA ALA A 105 10.90 2.92 -1.54
C ALA A 105 11.99 2.00 -2.12
N LYS A 106 12.12 1.95 -3.45
CA LYS A 106 13.19 1.20 -4.12
C LYS A 106 14.57 1.80 -3.83
N ALA A 107 14.73 3.12 -3.96
CA ALA A 107 16.01 3.79 -3.69
C ALA A 107 16.50 3.52 -2.27
N GLN A 108 15.61 3.64 -1.27
CA GLN A 108 15.93 3.38 0.13
C GLN A 108 16.35 1.93 0.39
N ARG A 109 15.70 0.95 -0.27
CA ARG A 109 16.11 -0.47 -0.18
C ARG A 109 17.52 -0.70 -0.72
N THR A 110 17.89 -0.01 -1.80
CA THR A 110 19.24 -0.10 -2.39
C THR A 110 20.29 0.54 -1.49
N THR A 111 20.00 1.70 -0.88
CA THR A 111 20.91 2.37 0.05
C THR A 111 21.25 1.47 1.24
N VAL A 112 20.26 0.85 1.88
CA VAL A 112 20.47 -0.04 3.04
C VAL A 112 21.34 -1.25 2.68
N LYS A 113 21.15 -1.85 1.50
CA LYS A 113 21.99 -2.97 1.05
C LYS A 113 23.46 -2.57 0.90
N ASN A 114 23.71 -1.36 0.42
CA ASN A 114 25.08 -0.86 0.23
C ASN A 114 25.75 -0.50 1.56
N THR A 115 24.99 -0.01 2.56
CA THR A 115 25.54 0.33 3.89
C THR A 115 25.85 -0.91 4.75
N LEU A 116 25.21 -2.05 4.47
CA LEU A 116 25.46 -3.30 5.20
C LEU A 116 26.63 -4.12 4.62
N HIS A 117 27.23 -3.69 3.49
CA HIS A 117 28.30 -4.39 2.80
C HIS A 117 29.56 -3.53 2.59
N GLY A 118 29.65 -2.37 3.24
CA GLY A 118 30.86 -1.52 3.28
C GLY A 118 31.30 -1.32 4.71
#